data_AF-A0A7V6U8Q6-F1
#
_entry.id   AF-A0A7V6U8Q6-F1
#
_cell.length_a   1.000
_cell.length_b   1.000
_cell.length_c   1.000
_cell.angle_alpha   90.00
_cell.angle_beta   90.00
_cell.angle_gamma   90.00
#
_symmetry.space_group_name_H-M   'P 1'
#
loop_
_entity.id
_entity.type
_entity.pdbx_description
1 polymer ?
#
loop_
_entity_poly.entity_id
_entity_poly.type
_entity_poly.pdbx_seq_one_letter_code
_entity_poly.pdbx_strand_id
1 'polypeptide(L)' 'MAIYTYNDVRYVLNKLGFIKVRTRKHETWEMILEDGTILQVRLSHKGKRDIPKGTFKEILRQAGINEELFEKIIKDKV' A
#
# COMPACT_ATOMS: atom_id res chain seq x y z
N MET A 1 6.41 14.46 10.02
CA MET A 1 6.24 13.31 9.09
C MET A 1 5.47 12.26 9.85
N ALA A 2 4.26 11.90 9.41
CA ALA A 2 3.47 10.89 10.10
C ALA A 2 4.16 9.52 9.96
N ILE A 3 4.12 8.72 11.01
CA ILE A 3 4.67 7.37 11.02
C ILE A 3 3.54 6.44 10.59
N TYR A 4 3.67 5.82 9.42
CA TYR A 4 2.67 4.89 8.87
C TYR A 4 3.02 3.44 9.18
N THR A 5 2.00 2.61 9.38
CA THR A 5 2.15 1.17 9.62
C THR A 5 1.81 0.35 8.38
N TYR A 6 2.18 -0.94 8.36
CA TYR A 6 1.75 -1.84 7.28
C TYR A 6 0.23 -2.00 7.21
N ASN A 7 -0.50 -1.83 8.32
CA ASN A 7 -1.96 -1.85 8.31
C ASN A 7 -2.55 -0.62 7.60
N ASP A 8 -1.91 0.54 7.73
CA ASP A 8 -2.34 1.75 7.01
C ASP A 8 -2.17 1.56 5.50
N VAL A 9 -1.06 0.95 5.08
CA VAL A 9 -0.87 0.60 3.67
C VAL A 9 -1.91 -0.41 3.20
N ARG A 10 -2.20 -1.47 3.97
CA ARG A 10 -3.26 -2.43 3.62
C ARG A 10 -4.62 -1.75 3.42
N TYR A 11 -4.95 -0.81 4.30
CA TYR A 11 -6.18 -0.03 4.21
C TYR A 11 -6.21 0.80 2.92
N VAL A 12 -5.15 1.53 2.62
CA VAL A 12 -5.06 2.35 1.39
C VAL A 12 -5.14 1.48 0.13
N LEU A 13 -4.37 0.40 0.07
CA LEU A 13 -4.41 -0.52 -1.09
C LEU A 13 -5.81 -1.08 -1.31
N ASN A 14 -6.49 -1.50 -0.24
CA ASN A 14 -7.86 -1.98 -0.33
C ASN A 14 -8.83 -0.90 -0.82
N LYS A 15 -8.71 0.34 -0.32
CA LYS A 15 -9.54 1.48 -0.76
C LYS A 15 -9.31 1.86 -2.22
N LEU A 16 -8.09 1.68 -2.72
CA LEU A 16 -7.74 1.91 -4.12
C LEU A 16 -8.17 0.76 -5.04
N GLY A 17 -8.71 -0.34 -4.51
CA GLY A 17 -9.17 -1.48 -5.30
C GLY A 17 -8.10 -2.54 -5.59
N PHE A 18 -6.94 -2.47 -4.93
CA PHE A 18 -5.97 -3.57 -5.01
C PHE A 18 -6.55 -4.83 -4.36
N ILE A 19 -6.33 -5.96 -5.01
CA ILE A 19 -6.74 -7.29 -4.55
C ILE A 19 -5.52 -8.00 -3.98
N LYS A 20 -5.70 -8.61 -2.81
CA LYS A 20 -4.66 -9.43 -2.19
C LYS A 20 -4.64 -10.82 -2.84
N VAL A 21 -3.65 -11.07 -3.70
CA VAL A 21 -3.49 -12.33 -4.44
C VAL A 21 -2.65 -13.37 -3.71
N ARG A 22 -1.87 -12.97 -2.71
CA ARG A 22 -1.06 -13.88 -1.88
C ARG A 22 -0.95 -13.40 -0.43
N THR A 23 -1.03 -14.35 0.51
CA THR A 23 -1.08 -14.11 1.97
C THR A 23 0.08 -14.77 2.76
N ARG A 24 1.14 -15.24 2.09
CA ARG A 24 2.28 -15.91 2.77
C ARG A 24 3.16 -14.90 3.54
N LYS A 25 4.41 -15.27 3.85
CA LYS A 25 5.40 -14.43 4.58
C LYS A 25 5.49 -12.98 4.06
N HIS A 26 5.33 -12.78 2.76
CA HIS A 26 5.04 -11.48 2.16
C HIS A 26 3.69 -11.55 1.45
N GLU A 27 2.88 -10.53 1.65
CA GLU A 27 1.63 -10.33 0.93
C GLU A 27 1.94 -9.74 -0.45
N THR A 28 1.22 -10.18 -1.46
CA THR A 28 1.22 -9.56 -2.78
C THR A 28 -0.16 -8.97 -3.03
N TRP A 29 -0.18 -7.69 -3.40
CA TRP A 29 -1.38 -6.95 -3.76
C TRP A 29 -1.26 -6.49 -5.20
N GLU A 30 -2.32 -6.67 -5.97
CA GLU A 30 -2.34 -6.36 -7.41
C GLU A 30 -3.54 -5.49 -7.77
N MET A 31 -3.34 -4.58 -8.72
CA MET A 31 -4.41 -3.82 -9.36
C MET A 31 -4.15 -3.78 -10.85
N ILE A 32 -5.20 -4.06 -11.63
CA ILE A 32 -5.16 -3.99 -13.09
C ILE A 32 -5.73 -2.63 -13.50
N LEU A 33 -4.95 -1.85 -14.23
CA LEU A 33 -5.35 -0.56 -14.78
C LEU A 33 -6.17 -0.75 -16.07
N GLU A 34 -6.84 0.30 -16.52
CA GLU A 34 -7.69 0.26 -17.74
C GLU A 34 -6.90 -0.07 -19.02
N ASP A 35 -5.61 0.28 -19.04
CA ASP A 35 -4.68 -0.04 -20.13
C ASP A 35 -4.12 -1.48 -20.07
N GLY A 36 -4.54 -2.26 -19.07
CA GLY A 36 -4.05 -3.63 -18.82
C GLY A 36 -2.75 -3.70 -18.03
N THR A 37 -2.16 -2.56 -17.63
CA THR A 37 -0.97 -2.53 -16.77
C THR A 37 -1.29 -3.12 -15.40
N ILE A 38 -0.41 -3.98 -14.89
CA ILE A 38 -0.56 -4.57 -13.56
C ILE A 38 0.38 -3.85 -12.58
N LEU A 39 -0.21 -3.17 -11.59
CA LEU A 39 0.52 -2.66 -10.45
C LEU A 39 0.60 -3.74 -9.39
N GLN A 40 1.81 -4.00 -8.89
CA GLN A 40 2.06 -5.05 -7.90
C GLN A 40 2.82 -4.49 -6.71
N VAL A 41 2.23 -4.57 -5.51
CA VAL A 41 2.84 -4.13 -4.26
C VAL A 41 3.16 -5.33 -3.39
N ARG A 42 4.41 -5.42 -2.91
CA ARG A 42 4.83 -6.46 -1.95
C ARG A 42 4.93 -5.90 -0.55
N LEU A 43 4.15 -6.46 0.36
CA LEU A 43 4.11 -6.02 1.75
C LEU A 43 4.59 -7.09 2.72
N SER A 44 5.33 -6.66 3.73
CA SER A 44 5.68 -7.51 4.86
C SER A 44 4.46 -7.73 5.77
N HIS A 45 4.36 -8.91 6.38
CA HIS A 45 3.31 -9.24 7.35
C HIS A 45 3.42 -8.47 8.69
N LYS A 46 4.35 -7.53 8.81
CA LYS A 46 4.71 -6.83 10.06
C LYS A 46 3.62 -5.92 10.65
N GLY A 47 2.37 -6.02 10.19
CA GLY A 47 1.18 -5.55 10.91
C GLY A 47 1.24 -4.10 11.38
N LYS A 48 1.32 -3.91 12.70
CA LYS A 48 1.35 -2.62 13.39
C LYS A 48 2.72 -1.96 13.45
N ARG A 49 3.77 -2.58 12.90
CA ARG A 49 5.11 -1.98 12.91
C ARG A 49 5.17 -0.81 11.95
N ASP A 50 5.89 0.21 12.37
CA ASP A 50 6.22 1.36 11.54
C ASP A 50 6.99 0.94 10.29
N ILE A 51 6.67 1.59 9.19
CA ILE A 51 7.35 1.38 7.92
C ILE A 51 8.54 2.34 7.85
N PRO A 52 9.76 1.84 7.61
CA PRO A 52 10.91 2.70 7.33
C PRO A 52 10.64 3.59 6.12
N LYS A 53 11.07 4.86 6.16
CA LYS A 53 10.82 5.84 5.10
C LYS A 53 11.18 5.36 3.69
N GLY A 54 12.30 4.66 3.53
CA GLY A 54 12.70 4.09 2.23
C GLY A 54 11.73 3.02 1.73
N THR A 55 11.27 2.14 2.61
CA THR A 55 10.25 1.12 2.30
C THR A 55 8.93 1.76 1.94
N PHE A 56 8.52 2.82 2.66
CA PHE A 56 7.29 3.53 2.36
C PHE A 56 7.32 4.17 0.97
N LYS A 57 8.41 4.85 0.61
CA LYS A 57 8.59 5.42 -0.75
C LYS A 57 8.53 4.36 -1.84
N GLU A 58 9.14 3.20 -1.60
CA GLU A 58 9.12 2.10 -2.56
C GLU A 58 7.71 1.51 -2.73
N ILE A 59 6.92 1.44 -1.66
CA ILE A 59 5.52 1.05 -1.70
C ILE A 59 4.71 2.02 -2.56
N LEU A 60 4.86 3.33 -2.34
CA LEU A 60 4.16 4.36 -3.12
C LEU A 60 4.50 4.24 -4.61
N ARG A 61 5.79 4.03 -4.93
CA ARG A 61 6.26 3.81 -6.30
C ARG A 61 5.63 2.57 -6.94
N GLN A 62 5.57 1.44 -6.22
CA GLN A 62 4.94 0.20 -6.70
C GLN A 62 3.42 0.35 -6.89
N ALA A 63 2.78 1.12 -6.01
CA ALA A 63 1.35 1.39 -6.06
C ALA A 63 0.97 2.48 -7.07
N GLY A 64 1.95 3.17 -7.67
CA GLY A 64 1.70 4.25 -8.63
C GLY A 64 1.04 5.50 -8.01
N ILE A 65 1.19 5.73 -6.71
CA ILE A 65 0.58 6.87 -6.00
C ILE A 65 1.64 7.74 -5.32
N ASN A 66 1.26 8.97 -4.95
CA ASN A 66 2.11 9.88 -4.18
C ASN A 66 1.71 9.92 -2.69
N GLU A 67 2.54 10.57 -1.88
CA GLU A 67 2.32 10.69 -0.42
C GLU A 67 1.06 11.50 -0.08
N GLU A 68 0.71 12.49 -0.90
CA GLU A 68 -0.48 13.32 -0.72
C GLU A 68 -1.79 12.51 -0.85
N LEU A 69 -1.90 11.67 -1.90
CA LEU A 69 -3.05 10.79 -2.08
C LEU A 69 -3.15 9.76 -0.95
N PHE A 70 -2.00 9.21 -0.54
CA PHE A 70 -1.95 8.29 0.59
C PHE A 70 -2.48 8.95 1.87
N GLU A 71 -2.01 10.15 2.18
CA GLU A 71 -2.45 10.93 3.34
C GLU A 71 -3.93 11.27 3.33
N LYS A 72 -4.47 11.63 2.17
CA LYS A 72 -5.89 11.92 1.98
C LYS A 72 -6.74 10.70 2.37
N ILE A 73 -6.40 9.52 1.86
CA ILE A 73 -7.15 8.28 2.13
C ILE A 73 -7.03 7.88 3.61
N ILE A 74 -5.86 8.08 4.23
CA ILE A 74 -5.68 7.80 5.66
C ILE A 74 -6.51 8.73 6.54
N LYS A 75 -6.63 10.01 6.19
CA LYS A 75 -7.47 10.95 6.93
C LYS A 75 -8.95 10.58 6.87
N ASP A 76 -9.40 10.03 5.73
CA ASP A 76 -10.78 9.51 5.55
C ASP A 76 -11.06 8.22 6.36
N LYS A 77 -10.07 7.62 7.02
CA LYS A 77 -10.23 6.46 7.90
C LYS A 77 -10.89 6.82 9.25
N VAL A 78 -10.91 8.10 9.61
CA VAL A 78 -11.29 8.64 10.93
C VAL A 78 -12.68 9.26 10.90
#